data_AF-A0A1V5XR67-F1
#
_entry.id   AF-A0A1V5XR67-F1
#
_cell.length_a   1.000
_cell.length_b   1.000
_cell.length_c   1.000
_cell.angle_alpha   90.00
_cell.angle_beta   90.00
_cell.angle_gamma   90.00
#
_symmetry.space_group_name_H-M   'P 1'
#
loop_
_entity.id
_entity.type
_entity.pdbx_description
1 polymer ?
#
loop_
_entity_poly.entity_id
_entity_poly.type
_entity_poly.pdbx_seq_one_letter_code
_entity_poly.pdbx_strand_id
1 'polypeptide(L)'
;MGKTISNGVYTSSQDILNALEQLQTNACDMLLNTGGLAIGSSSKAAVKIANTVYAMIDGALVKKTTAEVALSGTVTNAKFNVYVLSMDASGTVTASMGTEGATIGAVVFPTVPDDEVVLGFVIVNPTGTGNFVGGTTALDDATVAPNAVYVNTPYPFNLNALSL
;
A
#
# COMPACT_ATOMS: atom_id res chain seq x y z
N MET A 1 17.39 8.91 -8.05
CA MET A 1 17.46 10.38 -7.98
C MET A 1 17.17 10.74 -6.52
N GLY A 2 18.19 11.16 -5.76
CA GLY A 2 18.01 11.49 -4.35
C GLY A 2 17.10 12.71 -4.23
N LYS A 3 15.91 12.55 -3.64
CA LYS A 3 15.00 13.66 -3.38
C LYS A 3 15.60 14.47 -2.22
N THR A 4 16.06 15.68 -2.50
CA THR A 4 16.58 16.62 -1.51
C THR A 4 15.49 16.95 -0.51
N ILE A 5 15.75 16.74 0.79
CA ILE A 5 14.96 17.38 1.85
C ILE A 5 15.18 18.88 1.66
N SER A 6 14.14 19.61 1.25
CA SER A 6 14.25 21.06 1.14
C SER A 6 14.67 21.62 2.51
N ASN A 7 15.61 22.57 2.52
CA ASN A 7 15.84 23.43 3.67
C ASN A 7 14.56 24.27 3.88
N GLY A 8 13.50 23.66 4.39
CA GLY A 8 12.37 24.38 4.93
C GLY A 8 12.93 25.23 6.06
N VAL A 9 12.89 26.54 5.87
CA VAL A 9 13.14 27.45 6.99
C VAL A 9 11.98 27.21 7.95
N TYR A 10 12.21 26.54 9.07
CA TYR A 10 11.24 26.42 10.15
C TYR A 10 11.06 27.81 10.75
N THR A 11 10.16 28.60 10.18
CA THR A 11 9.95 30.01 10.48
C THR A 11 9.12 30.22 11.74
N SER A 12 8.43 29.16 12.19
CA SER A 12 7.54 29.21 13.35
C SER A 12 7.72 27.99 14.26
N SER A 13 7.31 28.12 15.52
CA SER A 13 7.19 26.97 16.43
C SER A 13 6.21 25.92 15.91
N GLN A 14 5.23 26.30 15.09
CA GLN A 14 4.27 25.37 14.48
C GLN A 14 4.95 24.46 13.46
N ASP A 15 5.90 24.98 12.68
CA ASP A 15 6.62 24.17 11.68
C ASP A 15 7.44 23.07 12.36
N ILE A 16 8.01 23.37 13.54
CA ILE A 16 8.74 22.41 14.38
C ILE A 16 7.78 21.37 14.97
N LEU A 17 6.62 21.79 15.48
CA LEU A 17 5.60 20.88 16.02
C LEU A 17 5.12 19.89 14.95
N ASN A 18 4.80 20.38 13.75
CA ASN A 18 4.37 19.52 12.64
C ASN A 18 5.46 18.51 12.23
N ALA A 19 6.73 18.93 12.22
CA ALA A 19 7.84 18.01 11.93
C ALA A 19 8.02 16.94 13.01
N LEU A 20 7.84 17.31 14.29
CA LEU A 20 7.91 16.37 15.41
C LEU A 20 6.73 15.41 15.42
N GLU A 21 5.52 15.89 15.11
CA GLU A 21 4.32 15.06 14.96
C GLU A 21 4.53 14.01 13.85
N GLN A 22 5.01 14.43 12.67
CA GLN A 22 5.32 13.48 11.59
C GLN A 22 6.40 12.47 11.97
N LEU A 23 7.43 12.89 12.70
CA LEU A 23 8.44 11.96 13.22
C LEU A 23 7.83 10.95 14.21
N GLN A 24 6.93 11.42 15.08
CA GLN A 24 6.22 10.56 16.02
C GLN A 24 5.34 9.56 15.30
N THR A 25 4.47 9.99 14.38
CA THR A 25 3.62 9.11 13.55
C THR A 25 4.47 8.06 12.83
N ASN A 26 5.55 8.47 12.15
CA ASN A 26 6.44 7.53 11.48
C ASN A 26 7.15 6.53 12.42
N ALA A 27 7.38 6.90 13.68
CA ALA A 27 7.99 6.03 14.68
C ALA A 27 6.96 5.13 15.38
N CYS A 28 5.71 5.57 15.48
CA CYS A 28 4.64 4.88 16.19
C CYS A 28 3.74 4.03 15.28
N ASP A 29 3.72 4.30 13.97
CA ASP A 29 2.90 3.61 12.99
C ASP A 29 3.78 2.77 12.08
N MET A 30 3.98 1.52 12.49
CA MET A 30 4.91 0.63 11.80
C MET A 30 4.51 -0.83 11.86
N LEU A 31 4.75 -1.50 10.73
CA LEU A 31 4.58 -2.94 10.62
C LEU A 31 5.78 -3.63 11.26
N LEU A 32 5.52 -4.59 12.15
CA LEU A 32 6.56 -5.26 12.95
C LEU A 32 7.06 -6.57 12.31
N ASN A 33 6.33 -7.10 11.34
CA ASN A 33 6.70 -8.29 10.57
C ASN A 33 6.14 -8.22 9.15
N THR A 34 6.67 -9.01 8.22
CA THR A 34 6.18 -9.02 6.83
C THR A 34 4.66 -9.18 6.70
N GLY A 35 4.05 -8.44 5.76
CA GLY A 35 2.62 -8.54 5.44
C GLY A 35 2.22 -9.89 4.83
N GLY A 36 3.18 -10.65 4.29
CA GLY A 36 2.99 -11.94 3.63
C GLY A 36 1.85 -11.95 2.62
N LEU A 37 1.85 -10.95 1.74
CA LEU A 37 0.85 -10.82 0.68
C LEU A 37 0.98 -11.95 -0.34
N ALA A 38 -0.17 -12.51 -0.72
CA ALA A 38 -0.30 -13.59 -1.71
C ALA A 38 -1.63 -13.48 -2.46
N ILE A 39 -1.85 -14.36 -3.44
CA ILE A 39 -3.16 -14.47 -4.10
C ILE A 39 -4.20 -15.10 -3.16
N GLY A 40 -5.46 -14.65 -3.25
CA GLY A 40 -6.59 -15.25 -2.56
C GLY A 40 -6.76 -16.74 -2.82
N SER A 41 -7.27 -17.43 -1.80
CA SER A 41 -7.66 -18.84 -1.83
C SER A 41 -9.14 -19.01 -2.11
N SER A 42 -9.99 -18.17 -1.50
CA SER A 42 -11.44 -18.20 -1.69
C SER A 42 -11.86 -17.39 -2.91
N SER A 43 -11.24 -16.22 -3.13
CA SER A 43 -11.37 -15.46 -4.37
C SER A 43 -10.01 -15.14 -4.98
N LYS A 44 -9.80 -15.58 -6.22
CA LYS A 44 -8.57 -15.25 -6.97
C LYS A 44 -8.52 -13.79 -7.40
N ALA A 45 -9.62 -13.04 -7.30
CA ALA A 45 -9.69 -11.61 -7.54
C ALA A 45 -9.35 -10.76 -6.29
N ALA A 46 -8.98 -11.40 -5.17
CA ALA A 46 -8.61 -10.76 -3.91
C ALA A 46 -7.14 -11.04 -3.55
N VAL A 47 -6.56 -10.13 -2.76
CA VAL A 47 -5.22 -10.28 -2.18
C VAL A 47 -5.35 -10.88 -0.78
N LYS A 48 -4.51 -11.86 -0.47
CA LYS A 48 -4.48 -12.55 0.82
C LYS A 48 -3.33 -12.05 1.68
N ILE A 49 -3.63 -11.79 2.94
CA ILE A 49 -2.64 -11.75 4.03
C ILE A 49 -2.44 -13.21 4.49
N ALA A 50 -1.28 -13.79 4.21
CA ALA A 50 -1.06 -15.24 4.40
C ALA A 50 -0.60 -15.63 5.81
N ASN A 51 -0.12 -14.67 6.61
CA ASN A 51 0.33 -14.87 7.99
C ASN A 51 -0.40 -13.94 8.96
N THR A 52 -0.20 -14.15 10.26
CA THR A 52 -0.54 -13.14 11.26
C THR A 52 0.45 -11.99 11.17
N VAL A 53 -0.06 -10.77 11.04
CA VAL A 53 0.71 -9.52 11.04
C VAL A 53 0.50 -8.79 12.35
N TYR A 54 1.54 -8.10 12.80
CA TYR A 54 1.58 -7.26 14.00
C TYR A 54 2.04 -5.87 13.58
N ALA A 55 1.38 -4.85 14.10
CA ALA A 55 1.75 -3.46 13.86
C ALA A 55 1.61 -2.66 15.14
N MET A 56 2.42 -1.60 15.24
CA MET A 56 2.12 -0.47 16.11
C MET A 56 1.29 0.51 15.29
N ILE A 57 0.15 0.95 15.84
CA ILE A 57 -0.71 1.99 15.26
C ILE A 57 -1.18 2.88 16.43
N ASP A 58 -0.90 4.18 16.37
CA ASP A 58 -1.16 5.17 17.44
C ASP A 58 -0.63 4.71 18.83
N GLY A 59 0.50 4.00 18.83
CA GLY A 59 1.11 3.47 20.06
C GLY A 59 0.42 2.24 20.64
N ALA A 60 -0.61 1.71 19.99
CA ALA A 60 -1.25 0.44 20.35
C ALA A 60 -0.69 -0.72 19.51
N LEU A 61 -0.48 -1.88 20.14
CA LEU A 61 -0.13 -3.11 19.43
C LEU A 61 -1.39 -3.73 18.83
N VAL A 62 -1.47 -3.74 17.50
CA VAL A 62 -2.58 -4.29 16.73
C VAL A 62 -2.12 -5.54 16.00
N LYS A 63 -3.03 -6.50 15.82
CA LYS A 63 -2.77 -7.70 15.04
C LYS A 63 -3.89 -7.97 14.04
N LYS A 64 -3.52 -8.58 12.92
CA LYS A 64 -4.47 -9.10 11.93
C LYS A 64 -4.04 -10.50 11.54
N THR A 65 -4.97 -11.44 11.62
CA THR A 65 -4.75 -12.80 11.12
C THR A 65 -4.98 -12.83 9.63
N THR A 66 -5.03 -14.02 9.03
CA THR A 66 -5.29 -14.16 7.60
C THR A 66 -6.60 -13.48 7.20
N ALA A 67 -6.55 -12.72 6.12
CA ALA A 67 -7.71 -12.05 5.53
C ALA A 67 -7.55 -12.01 4.01
N GLU A 68 -8.67 -12.01 3.30
CA GLU A 68 -8.70 -11.72 1.86
C GLU A 68 -9.32 -10.34 1.66
N VAL A 69 -8.60 -9.48 0.95
CA VAL A 69 -8.94 -8.07 0.72
C VAL A 69 -9.30 -7.93 -0.74
N ALA A 70 -10.54 -7.52 -1.00
CA ALA A 70 -11.01 -7.29 -2.35
C ALA A 70 -10.30 -6.06 -2.95
N LEU A 71 -9.89 -6.19 -4.21
CA LEU A 71 -9.40 -5.05 -4.99
C LEU A 71 -10.58 -4.37 -5.68
N SER A 72 -10.48 -3.06 -5.90
CA SER A 72 -11.51 -2.29 -6.61
C SER A 72 -10.88 -1.31 -7.59
N GLY A 73 -11.57 -1.02 -8.69
CA GLY A 73 -11.05 -0.18 -9.77
C GLY A 73 -10.55 -0.97 -10.97
N THR A 74 -9.90 -0.30 -11.91
CA THR A 74 -9.52 -0.88 -13.20
C THR A 74 -8.11 -0.46 -13.59
N VAL A 75 -7.26 -1.43 -13.94
CA VAL A 75 -5.95 -1.17 -14.55
C VAL A 75 -6.07 -1.39 -16.04
N THR A 76 -5.81 -0.34 -16.81
CA THR A 76 -5.87 -0.39 -18.26
C THR A 76 -4.80 -1.34 -18.81
N ASN A 77 -5.12 -2.04 -19.90
CA ASN A 77 -4.16 -2.87 -20.63
C ASN A 77 -2.85 -2.12 -20.92
N ALA A 78 -1.72 -2.80 -20.73
CA ALA A 78 -0.37 -2.30 -20.91
C ALA A 78 0.02 -1.09 -20.02
N LYS A 79 -0.76 -0.81 -18.96
CA LYS A 79 -0.40 0.15 -17.91
C LYS A 79 -0.01 -0.57 -16.63
N PHE A 80 0.79 0.09 -15.81
CA PHE A 80 1.13 -0.34 -14.46
C PHE A 80 0.23 0.41 -13.48
N ASN A 81 -0.22 -0.27 -12.44
CA ASN A 81 -0.74 0.40 -11.25
C ASN A 81 -0.41 -0.41 -10.00
N VAL A 82 -0.64 0.18 -8.84
CA VAL A 82 -0.45 -0.43 -7.53
C VAL A 82 -1.74 -0.41 -6.71
N TYR A 83 -1.91 -1.45 -5.91
CA TYR A 83 -2.88 -1.51 -4.83
C TYR A 83 -2.13 -1.58 -3.51
N VAL A 84 -2.23 -0.54 -2.69
CA VAL A 84 -1.61 -0.48 -1.36
C VAL A 84 -2.57 -1.07 -0.35
N LEU A 85 -2.10 -2.02 0.44
CA LEU A 85 -2.86 -2.58 1.55
C LEU A 85 -2.45 -1.90 2.84
N SER A 86 -3.38 -1.21 3.47
CA SER A 86 -3.18 -0.50 4.73
C SER A 86 -4.13 -1.01 5.82
N MET A 87 -3.75 -0.85 7.08
CA MET A 87 -4.51 -1.33 8.22
C MET A 87 -4.67 -0.24 9.27
N ASP A 88 -5.89 -0.09 9.78
CA ASP A 88 -6.22 0.86 10.87
C ASP A 88 -6.06 0.23 12.26
N ALA A 89 -6.21 1.05 13.30
CA ALA A 89 -6.13 0.61 14.69
C ALA A 89 -7.21 -0.41 15.10
N SER A 90 -8.31 -0.51 14.35
CA SER A 90 -9.36 -1.52 14.53
C SER A 90 -8.98 -2.88 13.93
N GLY A 91 -7.88 -2.92 13.16
CA GLY A 91 -7.44 -4.06 12.39
C GLY A 91 -8.21 -4.21 11.08
N THR A 92 -8.98 -3.23 10.64
CA THR A 92 -9.61 -3.23 9.31
C THR A 92 -8.52 -3.02 8.26
N VAL A 93 -8.60 -3.75 7.15
CA VAL A 93 -7.61 -3.66 6.07
C VAL A 93 -8.28 -3.13 4.82
N THR A 94 -7.70 -2.09 4.24
CA THR A 94 -8.18 -1.40 3.04
C THR A 94 -7.19 -1.62 1.91
N ALA A 95 -7.68 -1.84 0.69
CA ALA A 95 -6.87 -1.83 -0.52
C ALA A 95 -7.15 -0.56 -1.34
N SER A 96 -6.18 0.34 -1.36
CA SER A 96 -6.26 1.62 -2.06
C SER A 96 -5.53 1.55 -3.40
N MET A 97 -6.20 1.95 -4.48
CA MET A 97 -5.63 1.96 -5.84
C MET A 97 -4.88 3.27 -6.10
N GLY A 98 -3.69 3.17 -6.68
CA GLY A 98 -2.92 4.33 -7.16
C GLY A 98 -3.45 4.90 -8.48
N THR A 99 -2.69 5.81 -9.06
CA THR A 99 -2.90 6.30 -10.43
C THR A 99 -2.00 5.55 -11.39
N GLU A 100 -2.58 4.99 -12.45
CA GLU A 100 -1.87 4.17 -13.41
C GLU A 100 -0.85 4.95 -14.26
N GLY A 101 0.22 4.27 -14.67
CA GLY A 101 1.30 4.82 -15.48
C GLY A 101 1.66 3.93 -16.66
N ALA A 102 2.19 4.50 -17.74
CA ALA A 102 2.70 3.72 -18.88
C ALA A 102 3.99 2.93 -18.54
N THR A 103 4.70 3.36 -17.51
CA THR A 103 5.90 2.72 -16.96
C THR A 103 5.76 2.64 -15.45
N ILE A 104 6.47 1.72 -14.80
CA ILE A 104 6.42 1.57 -13.34
C ILE A 104 6.78 2.87 -12.60
N GLY A 105 7.72 3.65 -13.13
CA GLY A 105 8.14 4.93 -12.53
C GLY A 105 7.15 6.08 -12.71
N ALA A 106 6.12 5.90 -13.53
CA ALA A 106 5.03 6.87 -13.72
C ALA A 106 3.80 6.55 -12.85
N VAL A 107 3.80 5.43 -12.12
CA VAL A 107 2.72 5.08 -11.19
C VAL A 107 2.79 6.01 -9.99
N VAL A 108 1.66 6.61 -9.64
CA VAL A 108 1.54 7.42 -8.41
C VAL A 108 0.84 6.56 -7.37
N PHE A 109 1.51 6.33 -6.24
CA PHE A 109 0.92 5.62 -5.11
C PHE A 109 -0.26 6.43 -4.52
N PRO A 110 -1.30 5.76 -4.00
CA PRO A 110 -2.37 6.46 -3.30
C PRO A 110 -1.84 7.07 -2.00
N THR A 111 -2.51 8.12 -1.53
CA THR A 111 -2.34 8.60 -0.15
C THR A 111 -2.92 7.58 0.81
N VAL A 112 -2.18 7.26 1.86
CA VAL A 112 -2.64 6.40 2.96
C VAL A 112 -3.03 7.32 4.12
N PRO A 113 -4.10 7.08 4.88
CA PRO A 113 -4.38 7.85 6.08
C PRO A 113 -3.23 7.80 7.10
N ASP A 114 -3.03 8.87 7.87
CA ASP A 114 -1.89 8.96 8.80
C ASP A 114 -2.04 8.02 10.01
N ASP A 115 -3.26 7.54 10.30
CA ASP A 115 -3.62 6.58 11.35
C ASP A 115 -3.63 5.11 10.85
N GLU A 116 -2.99 4.85 9.70
CA GLU A 116 -2.90 3.52 9.12
C GLU A 116 -1.46 3.11 8.81
N VAL A 117 -1.20 1.81 8.93
CA VAL A 117 0.08 1.20 8.57
C VAL A 117 -0.01 0.45 7.26
N VAL A 118 1.01 0.59 6.40
CA VAL A 118 1.08 -0.19 5.14
C VAL A 118 1.61 -1.60 5.41
N LEU A 119 0.84 -2.60 4.98
CA LEU A 119 1.19 -4.02 5.02
C LEU A 119 2.09 -4.43 3.85
N GLY A 120 1.92 -3.74 2.72
CA GLY A 120 2.58 -3.98 1.46
C GLY A 120 1.74 -3.45 0.31
N PHE A 121 2.11 -3.81 -0.91
CA PHE A 121 1.36 -3.44 -2.10
C PHE A 121 1.44 -4.50 -3.20
N VAL A 122 0.46 -4.50 -4.08
CA VAL A 122 0.40 -5.38 -5.25
C VAL A 122 0.53 -4.54 -6.50
N ILE A 123 1.52 -4.86 -7.33
CA ILE A 123 1.68 -4.29 -8.67
C ILE A 123 0.82 -5.11 -9.63
N VAL A 124 0.07 -4.43 -10.48
CA VAL A 124 -0.72 -5.04 -11.55
C VAL A 124 -0.36 -4.40 -12.88
N ASN A 125 -0.08 -5.24 -13.88
CA ASN A 125 0.23 -4.84 -15.24
C ASN A 125 -0.38 -5.84 -16.24
N PRO A 126 -1.66 -5.66 -16.63
CA PRO A 126 -2.33 -6.55 -17.55
C PRO A 126 -1.72 -6.42 -18.95
N THR A 127 -1.21 -7.52 -19.50
CA THR A 127 -0.58 -7.55 -20.84
C THR A 127 -1.28 -8.49 -21.81
N GLY A 128 -2.34 -9.17 -21.37
CA GLY A 128 -3.14 -10.08 -22.18
C GLY A 128 -4.25 -9.34 -22.92
N THR A 129 -5.45 -9.92 -22.99
CA THR A 129 -6.61 -9.32 -23.63
C THR A 129 -7.48 -8.58 -22.62
N GLY A 130 -7.55 -7.25 -22.76
CA GLY A 130 -8.44 -6.41 -21.95
C GLY A 130 -7.80 -5.85 -20.68
N ASN A 131 -8.62 -5.21 -19.85
CA ASN A 131 -8.22 -4.56 -18.61
C ASN A 131 -8.31 -5.53 -17.43
N PHE A 132 -7.53 -5.28 -16.39
CA PHE A 132 -7.77 -5.90 -15.09
C PHE A 132 -8.84 -5.11 -14.34
N VAL A 133 -9.90 -5.78 -13.89
CA VAL A 133 -10.98 -5.16 -13.10
C VAL A 133 -10.99 -5.80 -11.71
N GLY A 134 -10.69 -5.00 -10.69
CA GLY A 134 -10.67 -5.43 -9.30
C GLY A 134 -11.99 -6.07 -8.86
N GLY A 135 -11.91 -7.16 -8.10
CA GLY A 135 -13.07 -7.89 -7.59
C GLY A 135 -13.71 -8.85 -8.61
N THR A 136 -13.28 -8.84 -9.88
CA THR A 136 -13.82 -9.72 -10.92
C THR A 136 -12.73 -10.50 -11.66
N THR A 137 -11.69 -9.82 -12.15
CA THR A 137 -10.57 -10.47 -12.83
C THR A 137 -9.69 -11.18 -11.80
N ALA A 138 -9.41 -12.47 -12.01
CA ALA A 138 -8.47 -13.21 -11.17
C ALA A 138 -7.05 -12.67 -11.33
N LEU A 139 -6.27 -12.59 -10.25
CA LEU A 139 -4.89 -12.09 -10.28
C LEU A 139 -3.92 -13.02 -11.03
N ASP A 140 -4.31 -14.29 -11.22
CA ASP A 140 -3.62 -15.30 -12.02
C ASP A 140 -4.34 -15.61 -13.35
N ASP A 141 -5.23 -14.72 -13.81
CA ASP A 141 -5.97 -14.92 -15.06
C ASP A 141 -5.02 -15.04 -16.27
N ALA A 142 -5.11 -16.17 -16.98
CA ALA A 142 -4.23 -16.46 -18.12
C ALA A 142 -4.56 -15.64 -19.38
N THR A 143 -5.78 -15.09 -19.48
CA THR A 143 -6.24 -14.35 -20.66
C THR A 143 -5.94 -12.86 -20.52
N VAL A 144 -6.26 -12.26 -19.38
CA VAL A 144 -5.95 -10.84 -19.07
C VAL A 144 -4.47 -10.69 -18.73
N ALA A 145 -3.84 -11.75 -18.21
CA ALA A 145 -2.45 -11.77 -17.74
C ALA A 145 -2.09 -10.55 -16.88
N PRO A 146 -2.68 -10.41 -15.66
CA PRO A 146 -2.45 -9.24 -14.80
C PRO A 146 -1.01 -9.06 -14.31
N ASN A 147 -0.17 -10.09 -14.44
CA ASN A 147 1.23 -10.12 -13.99
C ASN A 147 1.38 -9.60 -12.55
N ALA A 148 0.50 -10.05 -11.65
CA ALA A 148 0.44 -9.56 -10.29
C ALA A 148 1.75 -9.85 -9.53
N VAL A 149 2.36 -8.81 -8.94
CA VAL A 149 3.55 -8.93 -8.09
C VAL A 149 3.21 -8.45 -6.68
N TYR A 150 3.45 -9.30 -5.70
CA TYR A 150 3.19 -9.02 -4.28
C TYR A 150 4.46 -8.51 -3.62
N VAL A 151 4.45 -7.26 -3.18
CA VAL A 151 5.60 -6.62 -2.54
C VAL A 151 5.30 -6.44 -1.06
N ASN A 152 6.08 -7.15 -0.23
CA ASN A 152 6.06 -6.99 1.21
C ASN A 152 7.10 -5.95 1.61
N THR A 153 6.71 -4.97 2.43
CA THR A 153 7.60 -3.88 2.85
C THR A 153 8.54 -4.37 3.96
N PRO A 154 9.87 -4.32 3.78
CA PRO A 154 10.83 -4.85 4.76
C PRO A 154 11.08 -3.93 5.97
N TYR A 155 10.59 -2.70 5.94
CA TYR A 155 10.79 -1.64 6.94
C TYR A 155 9.50 -0.80 7.07
N PRO A 156 9.37 0.09 8.08
CA PRO A 156 8.27 1.04 8.15
C PRO A 156 8.15 1.78 6.82
N PHE A 157 7.01 1.59 6.16
CA PHE A 157 6.77 2.11 4.81
C PHE A 157 5.63 3.11 4.91
N ASN A 158 5.99 4.37 5.05
CA ASN A 158 5.05 5.47 5.01
C ASN A 158 5.20 6.23 3.67
N LEU A 159 4.12 6.22 2.88
CA LEU A 159 4.05 6.89 1.59
C LEU A 159 3.95 8.42 1.72
N ASN A 160 3.49 8.92 2.87
CA ASN A 160 3.23 10.33 3.16
C ASN A 160 4.41 11.06 3.82
N ALA A 161 5.46 10.34 4.23
CA ALA A 161 6.53 10.84 5.11
C ALA A 161 7.35 12.05 4.59
N LEU A 162 7.06 12.56 3.38
CA LEU A 162 7.77 13.67 2.74
C LEU A 162 6.82 14.71 2.12
N SER A 163 5.62 14.91 2.68
CA SER A 163 4.60 15.83 2.16
C SER A 163 4.59 17.25 2.77
N LEU A 164 5.65 17.65 3.48
CA LEU A 164 5.85 19.02 4.01
C LEU A 164 6.02 20.08 2.91
#